data_AF-A0A5C3FH20-F1
#
_entry.id   AF-A0A5C3FH20-F1
#
_cell.length_a   1.000
_cell.length_b   1.000
_cell.length_c   1.000
_cell.angle_alpha   90.00
_cell.angle_beta   90.00
_cell.angle_gamma   90.00
#
_symmetry.space_group_name_H-M   'P 1'
#
loop_
_entity.id
_entity.type
_entity.pdbx_description
1 polymer ?
#
loop_
_entity_poly.entity_id
_entity_poly.type
_entity_poly.pdbx_seq_one_letter_code
_entity_poly.pdbx_strand_id
1 'polypeptide(L)'
;MLTLTKLSTLLQIALGCASLLDVASAAPSMMSRKQGGPVTSAELGAGADPSKAGKNISSSYQPASSLAVKDPSYQVISDFDFQSIALALHQEYIELDLFNYGLVKFSDADYDAHGLDAEDRHLIRHMAQQEIGHAVALSNMLGAKAPKQCTYRYDFQTVPEFVDFCQRLTKWGESGVYGFLNLLDNRASAQILLQSITTEARQQYTFRQFEGLFPMPEWFETGLPQSWAWTLLSPWIVSCPEENQPLAWDIYPALKWLNEPDAIAAGKAAGGPSISNNVTALTHAGQENLFSWDEPGKIQGPYRQKTRTYTSGTPKFAAYVSQFNVSYTELYDVDMNARTAKARQPGGTVYPQGPSLVNSTVFVALTDTDTFYTPANLSLINKHVVAGPAIYQAG
;
A
#
# COMPACT_ATOMS: atom_id res chain seq x y z
N MET A 1 54.95 -34.90 63.16
CA MET A 1 56.00 -34.43 62.22
C MET A 1 55.28 -34.09 60.91
N LEU A 2 54.95 -32.81 60.67
CA LEU A 2 55.60 -31.88 59.70
C LEU A 2 55.64 -32.49 58.27
N THR A 3 55.16 -31.90 57.17
CA THR A 3 55.09 -30.48 56.75
C THR A 3 54.32 -30.33 55.41
N LEU A 4 53.82 -29.10 55.14
CA LEU A 4 53.44 -28.56 53.80
C LEU A 4 54.63 -28.65 52.80
N THR A 5 54.55 -28.59 51.46
CA THR A 5 54.13 -27.44 50.60
C THR A 5 54.29 -27.77 49.07
N LYS A 6 53.34 -27.31 48.25
CA LYS A 6 53.41 -26.62 46.91
C LYS A 6 54.13 -27.14 45.62
N LEU A 7 53.31 -27.17 44.54
CA LEU A 7 53.44 -26.61 43.16
C LEU A 7 54.55 -27.08 42.16
N SER A 8 54.13 -27.49 40.93
CA SER A 8 54.35 -26.79 39.63
C SER A 8 54.44 -27.73 38.38
N THR A 9 53.47 -27.57 37.48
CA THR A 9 53.52 -27.45 35.99
C THR A 9 54.07 -28.53 35.02
N LEU A 10 53.22 -28.75 33.99
CA LEU A 10 53.47 -28.86 32.53
C LEU A 10 53.73 -30.23 31.85
N LEU A 11 52.90 -30.44 30.79
CA LEU A 11 53.24 -30.90 29.43
C LEU A 11 52.75 -32.32 29.03
N GLN A 12 51.55 -32.38 28.44
CA GLN A 12 51.21 -33.38 27.42
C GLN A 12 50.26 -32.77 26.38
N ILE A 13 50.78 -32.47 25.19
CA ILE A 13 49.98 -32.36 23.96
C ILE A 13 50.60 -33.33 22.97
N ALA A 14 49.87 -34.41 22.69
CA ALA A 14 50.23 -35.39 21.69
C ALA A 14 49.75 -34.92 20.29
N LEU A 15 50.63 -35.08 19.31
CA LEU A 15 50.39 -34.91 17.89
C LEU A 15 49.32 -35.90 17.40
N GLY A 16 48.36 -35.40 16.62
CA GLY A 16 47.49 -36.18 15.75
C GLY A 16 47.34 -35.45 14.41
N CYS A 17 47.72 -36.12 13.33
CA CYS A 17 47.92 -35.62 11.98
C CYS A 17 46.75 -34.79 11.40
N ALA A 18 47.08 -33.60 10.88
CA ALA A 18 46.24 -32.83 9.99
C ALA A 18 46.31 -33.42 8.56
N SER A 19 45.21 -34.03 8.11
CA SER A 19 44.94 -34.25 6.69
C SER A 19 44.33 -32.96 6.12
N LEU A 20 45.14 -32.16 5.45
CA LEU A 20 44.68 -31.06 4.59
C LEU A 20 44.06 -31.66 3.33
N LEU A 21 42.74 -31.85 3.35
CA LEU A 21 41.94 -31.91 2.13
C LEU A 21 41.53 -30.47 1.82
N ASP A 22 42.23 -29.85 0.88
CA ASP A 22 41.82 -28.59 0.25
C ASP A 22 40.50 -28.83 -0.50
N VAL A 23 39.38 -28.64 0.20
CA VAL A 23 38.11 -28.37 -0.46
C VAL A 23 38.22 -26.95 -0.99
N ALA A 24 38.70 -26.83 -2.22
CA ALA A 24 38.65 -25.59 -2.97
C ALA A 24 37.19 -25.10 -2.94
N SER A 25 36.95 -24.06 -2.14
CA SER A 25 35.76 -23.24 -2.21
C SER A 25 35.68 -22.72 -3.63
N ALA A 26 34.87 -23.37 -4.47
CA ALA A 26 34.44 -22.79 -5.73
C ALA A 26 33.72 -21.49 -5.35
N ALA A 27 34.41 -20.36 -5.51
CA ALA A 27 33.80 -19.06 -5.47
C ALA A 27 32.56 -19.11 -6.38
N PRO A 28 31.42 -18.53 -5.97
CA PRO A 28 30.26 -18.47 -6.83
C PRO A 28 30.72 -17.88 -8.18
N SER A 29 30.41 -18.60 -9.24
CA SER A 29 30.60 -18.15 -10.62
C SER A 29 30.18 -16.68 -10.67
N MET A 30 31.13 -15.80 -10.98
CA MET A 30 30.79 -14.46 -11.46
C MET A 30 30.02 -14.69 -12.75
N MET A 31 28.70 -14.86 -12.65
CA MET A 31 27.81 -14.48 -13.74
C MET A 31 28.27 -13.08 -14.10
N SER A 32 28.79 -12.94 -15.32
CA SER A 32 29.17 -11.65 -15.87
C SER A 32 27.97 -10.75 -15.68
N ARG A 33 28.06 -9.90 -14.65
CA ARG A 33 27.06 -8.88 -14.38
C ARG A 33 27.20 -8.00 -15.60
N LYS A 34 26.28 -8.12 -16.56
CA LYS A 34 25.94 -7.00 -17.42
C LYS A 34 25.37 -5.94 -16.48
N GLN A 35 26.25 -5.31 -15.70
CA GLN A 35 25.98 -4.02 -15.13
C GLN A 35 25.69 -3.17 -16.36
N GLY A 36 24.43 -2.79 -16.56
CA GLY A 36 24.14 -1.63 -17.37
C GLY A 36 25.09 -0.54 -16.91
N GLY A 37 25.76 0.12 -17.84
CA GLY A 37 26.66 1.21 -17.51
C GLY A 37 25.96 2.23 -16.61
N PRO A 38 26.71 3.01 -15.81
CA PRO A 38 26.12 4.06 -14.99
C PRO A 38 25.19 4.92 -15.86
N VAL A 39 23.93 5.03 -15.46
CA VAL A 39 22.93 5.88 -16.12
C VAL A 39 23.48 7.30 -16.12
N THR A 40 23.68 7.86 -17.30
CA THR A 40 24.29 9.18 -17.46
C THR A 40 23.34 10.27 -16.94
N SER A 41 23.87 11.41 -16.52
CA SER A 41 23.05 12.56 -16.12
C SER A 41 22.07 13.02 -17.21
N ALA A 42 22.38 12.73 -18.48
CA ALA A 42 21.50 12.98 -19.62
C ALA A 42 20.31 11.99 -19.68
N GLU A 43 20.51 10.76 -19.21
CA GLU A 43 19.45 9.74 -19.07
C GLU A 43 18.64 9.90 -17.78
N LEU A 44 19.21 10.57 -16.75
CA LEU A 44 18.54 10.93 -15.50
C LEU A 44 17.66 12.19 -15.60
N GLY A 45 17.71 12.90 -16.73
CA GLY A 45 16.87 14.07 -16.97
C GLY A 45 15.43 13.66 -17.30
N ALA A 46 14.50 13.91 -16.36
CA ALA A 46 13.07 13.87 -16.66
C ALA A 46 12.82 14.81 -17.85
N GLY A 47 12.15 14.33 -18.90
CA GLY A 47 12.03 14.96 -20.23
C GLY A 47 11.45 16.37 -20.34
N ALA A 48 11.43 17.16 -19.27
CA ALA A 48 11.37 18.62 -19.33
C ALA A 48 12.73 19.17 -19.80
N ASP A 49 12.70 20.05 -20.79
CA ASP A 49 13.85 20.83 -21.23
C ASP A 49 14.44 21.62 -20.03
N PRO A 50 15.66 21.29 -19.55
CA PRO A 50 16.28 21.95 -18.41
C PRO A 50 16.47 23.46 -18.62
N SER A 51 16.49 23.92 -19.89
CA SER A 51 16.57 25.34 -20.23
C SER A 51 15.25 26.11 -20.00
N LYS A 52 14.14 25.39 -19.79
CA LYS A 52 12.82 25.91 -19.44
C LYS A 52 12.42 25.59 -17.99
N ALA A 53 13.18 24.76 -17.31
CA ALA A 53 13.03 24.48 -15.89
C ALA A 53 13.63 25.62 -15.05
N GLY A 54 13.02 25.92 -13.91
CA GLY A 54 13.57 26.88 -12.95
C GLY A 54 13.03 28.31 -13.10
N LYS A 55 11.79 28.53 -12.67
CA LYS A 55 11.33 29.88 -12.33
C LYS A 55 11.77 30.18 -10.90
N ASN A 56 12.95 30.77 -10.71
CA ASN A 56 13.33 31.27 -9.39
C ASN A 56 12.52 32.54 -9.09
N ILE A 57 11.46 32.40 -8.30
CA ILE A 57 10.61 33.51 -7.85
C ILE A 57 11.07 34.12 -6.52
N SER A 58 12.16 33.61 -5.93
CA SER A 58 12.70 34.09 -4.65
C SER A 58 13.91 35.00 -4.86
N SER A 59 13.90 36.18 -4.23
CA SER A 59 14.96 37.20 -4.35
C SER A 59 15.81 37.33 -3.08
N SER A 60 15.66 36.43 -2.11
CA SER A 60 16.38 36.45 -0.83
C SER A 60 17.66 35.60 -0.88
N TYR A 61 18.69 35.99 -0.10
CA TYR A 61 19.94 35.23 0.03
C TYR A 61 19.70 33.78 0.50
N GLN A 62 18.76 33.60 1.43
CA GLN A 62 18.17 32.29 1.73
C GLN A 62 16.78 32.28 1.09
N PRO A 63 16.53 31.46 0.06
CA PRO A 63 15.22 31.40 -0.60
C PRO A 63 14.16 30.98 0.42
N ALA A 64 13.09 31.77 0.53
CA ALA A 64 11.92 31.43 1.34
C ALA A 64 10.76 31.05 0.41
N SER A 65 10.02 30.00 0.76
CA SER A 65 8.78 29.66 0.05
C SER A 65 7.77 30.79 0.21
N SER A 66 7.06 31.14 -0.87
CA SER A 66 5.90 32.04 -0.80
C SER A 66 4.75 31.49 0.05
N LEU A 67 4.83 30.21 0.44
CA LEU A 67 3.88 29.52 1.29
C LEU A 67 4.35 29.37 2.74
N ALA A 68 5.52 29.91 3.10
CA ALA A 68 6.04 29.82 4.46
C ALA A 68 5.15 30.64 5.43
N VAL A 69 4.71 30.01 6.51
CA VAL A 69 3.92 30.63 7.58
C VAL A 69 4.76 30.66 8.85
N LYS A 70 4.87 31.82 9.50
CA LYS A 70 5.66 31.99 10.73
C LYS A 70 5.11 31.17 11.90
N ASP A 71 3.79 31.21 12.08
CA ASP A 71 3.06 30.55 13.16
C ASP A 71 1.99 29.64 12.55
N PRO A 72 2.35 28.42 12.08
CA PRO A 72 1.42 27.53 11.39
C PRO A 72 0.36 26.98 12.35
N SER A 73 -0.88 26.86 11.85
CA SER A 73 -1.94 26.08 12.50
C SER A 73 -2.12 24.77 11.77
N TYR A 74 -2.30 23.68 12.52
CA TYR A 74 -2.45 22.32 11.97
C TYR A 74 -3.90 21.85 11.90
N GLN A 75 -4.87 22.71 12.25
CA GLN A 75 -6.30 22.39 12.14
C GLN A 75 -6.74 22.27 10.68
N VAL A 76 -7.79 21.49 10.42
CA VAL A 76 -8.45 21.51 9.11
C VAL A 76 -9.13 22.88 8.89
N ILE A 77 -9.04 23.44 7.67
CA ILE A 77 -9.55 24.80 7.37
C ILE A 77 -10.72 24.84 6.38
N SER A 78 -11.06 23.71 5.78
CA SER A 78 -12.18 23.58 4.83
C SER A 78 -12.95 22.29 5.05
N ASP A 79 -14.14 22.20 4.45
CA ASP A 79 -14.91 20.96 4.44
C ASP A 79 -14.16 19.84 3.68
N PHE A 80 -13.39 20.18 2.66
CA PHE A 80 -12.56 19.22 1.94
C PHE A 80 -11.46 18.65 2.85
N ASP A 81 -10.74 19.51 3.58
CA ASP A 81 -9.75 19.09 4.57
C ASP A 81 -10.39 18.22 5.65
N PHE A 82 -11.52 18.68 6.23
CA PHE A 82 -12.22 17.95 7.28
C PHE A 82 -12.63 16.54 6.82
N GLN A 83 -13.29 16.42 5.67
CA GLN A 83 -13.79 15.13 5.17
C GLN A 83 -12.65 14.19 4.74
N SER A 84 -11.53 14.73 4.26
CA SER A 84 -10.38 13.94 3.86
C SER A 84 -9.60 13.41 5.07
N ILE A 85 -9.36 14.27 6.07
CA ILE A 85 -8.71 13.88 7.33
C ILE A 85 -9.62 12.97 8.17
N ALA A 86 -10.94 13.16 8.14
CA ALA A 86 -11.88 12.24 8.80
C ALA A 86 -11.89 10.84 8.16
N LEU A 87 -11.72 10.74 6.83
CA LEU A 87 -11.52 9.47 6.15
C LEU A 87 -10.20 8.82 6.58
N ALA A 88 -9.10 9.57 6.58
CA ALA A 88 -7.81 9.07 7.05
C ALA A 88 -7.90 8.59 8.51
N LEU A 89 -8.57 9.32 9.41
CA LEU A 89 -8.77 8.88 10.79
C LEU A 89 -9.55 7.55 10.91
N HIS A 90 -10.49 7.28 10.00
CA HIS A 90 -11.13 5.96 9.95
C HIS A 90 -10.15 4.85 9.52
N GLN A 91 -9.17 5.16 8.66
CA GLN A 91 -8.07 4.24 8.31
C GLN A 91 -7.21 3.95 9.54
N GLU A 92 -6.72 4.97 10.25
CA GLU A 92 -5.88 4.79 11.43
C GLU A 92 -6.55 3.88 12.48
N TYR A 93 -7.85 4.06 12.69
CA TYR A 93 -8.59 3.28 13.67
C TYR A 93 -8.79 1.81 13.28
N ILE A 94 -8.94 1.50 11.99
CA ILE A 94 -9.08 0.10 11.55
C ILE A 94 -7.72 -0.59 11.53
N GLU A 95 -6.63 0.11 11.23
CA GLU A 95 -5.27 -0.42 11.30
C GLU A 95 -4.86 -0.72 12.75
N LEU A 96 -5.11 0.24 13.64
CA LEU A 96 -4.91 0.06 15.08
C LEU A 96 -5.65 -1.17 15.61
N ASP A 97 -6.92 -1.33 15.25
CA ASP A 97 -7.71 -2.49 15.67
C ASP A 97 -7.19 -3.78 15.03
N LEU A 98 -6.97 -3.79 13.71
CA LEU A 98 -6.54 -4.96 12.95
C LEU A 98 -5.23 -5.54 13.47
N PHE A 99 -4.21 -4.69 13.67
CA PHE A 99 -2.89 -5.15 14.10
C PHE A 99 -2.94 -5.74 15.52
N ASN A 100 -3.69 -5.13 16.43
CA ASN A 100 -3.90 -5.68 17.77
C ASN A 100 -4.76 -6.95 17.73
N TYR A 101 -5.80 -6.99 16.90
CA TYR A 101 -6.69 -8.13 16.75
C TYR A 101 -5.93 -9.37 16.25
N GLY A 102 -5.10 -9.23 15.22
CA GLY A 102 -4.26 -10.32 14.70
C GLY A 102 -3.33 -10.89 15.77
N LEU A 103 -2.63 -10.03 16.50
CA LEU A 103 -1.71 -10.41 17.59
C LEU A 103 -2.39 -11.17 18.73
N VAL A 104 -3.70 -10.98 18.94
CA VAL A 104 -4.48 -11.67 19.97
C VAL A 104 -5.16 -12.93 19.45
N LYS A 105 -5.60 -12.93 18.18
CA LYS A 105 -6.36 -14.02 17.58
C LYS A 105 -5.53 -15.29 17.41
N PHE A 106 -4.25 -15.16 17.06
CA PHE A 106 -3.36 -16.28 16.74
C PHE A 106 -2.36 -16.55 17.87
N SER A 107 -2.00 -17.83 18.03
CA SER A 107 -0.96 -18.23 18.98
C SER A 107 0.45 -17.98 18.41
N ASP A 108 1.45 -17.90 19.27
CA ASP A 108 2.86 -17.84 18.84
C ASP A 108 3.22 -18.99 17.88
N ALA A 109 2.68 -20.19 18.11
CA ALA A 109 2.91 -21.35 17.25
C ALA A 109 2.31 -21.19 15.84
N ASP A 110 1.19 -20.47 15.70
CA ASP A 110 0.60 -20.19 14.39
C ASP A 110 1.48 -19.22 13.59
N TYR A 111 2.07 -18.23 14.26
CA TYR A 111 3.03 -17.30 13.65
C TYR A 111 4.34 -18.00 13.29
N ASP A 112 4.89 -18.80 14.21
CA ASP A 112 6.12 -19.56 13.98
C ASP A 112 5.93 -20.55 12.80
N ALA A 113 4.74 -21.13 12.63
CA ALA A 113 4.40 -22.00 11.51
C ALA A 113 4.37 -21.27 10.16
N HIS A 114 4.09 -19.97 10.15
CA HIS A 114 4.22 -19.10 8.97
C HIS A 114 5.64 -18.55 8.80
N GLY A 115 6.53 -18.75 9.78
CA GLY A 115 7.90 -18.25 9.75
C GLY A 115 8.05 -16.81 10.25
N LEU A 116 7.08 -16.31 11.03
CA LEU A 116 7.17 -15.01 11.72
C LEU A 116 7.52 -15.23 13.18
N ASP A 117 8.68 -14.77 13.62
CA ASP A 117 9.16 -15.00 14.97
C ASP A 117 8.67 -13.92 15.97
N ALA A 118 9.22 -13.96 17.19
CA ALA A 118 8.84 -13.02 18.25
C ALA A 118 9.20 -11.56 17.92
N GLU A 119 10.28 -11.31 17.17
CA GLU A 119 10.70 -9.98 16.75
C GLU A 119 9.79 -9.45 15.63
N ASP A 120 9.35 -10.32 14.70
CA ASP A 120 8.35 -9.96 13.69
C ASP A 120 7.01 -9.58 14.34
N ARG A 121 6.57 -10.36 15.34
CA ARG A 121 5.38 -10.02 16.15
C ARG A 121 5.56 -8.73 16.93
N HIS A 122 6.77 -8.45 17.41
CA HIS A 122 7.10 -7.17 18.04
C HIS A 122 6.97 -6.01 17.05
N LEU A 123 7.41 -6.18 15.80
CA LEU A 123 7.24 -5.17 14.75
C LEU A 123 5.77 -4.88 14.46
N ILE A 124 4.91 -5.90 14.36
CA ILE A 124 3.45 -5.69 14.22
C ILE A 124 2.89 -4.88 15.40
N ARG A 125 3.32 -5.19 16.62
CA ARG A 125 2.92 -4.42 17.82
C ARG A 125 3.42 -2.98 17.76
N HIS A 126 4.63 -2.76 17.24
CA HIS A 126 5.17 -1.42 17.07
C HIS A 126 4.39 -0.62 16.03
N MET A 127 4.02 -1.23 14.90
CA MET A 127 3.14 -0.60 13.90
C MET A 127 1.78 -0.22 14.52
N ALA A 128 1.17 -1.10 15.33
CA ALA A 128 -0.03 -0.76 16.08
C ALA A 128 0.15 0.45 17.02
N GLN A 129 1.34 0.65 17.60
CA GLN A 129 1.62 1.85 18.41
C GLN A 129 1.78 3.11 17.56
N GLN A 130 2.26 3.00 16.32
CA GLN A 130 2.34 4.12 15.39
C GLN A 130 0.93 4.64 15.06
N GLU A 131 -0.04 3.74 14.87
CA GLU A 131 -1.44 4.14 14.61
C GLU A 131 -2.08 4.92 15.75
N ILE A 132 -1.63 4.73 17.00
CA ILE A 132 -2.05 5.59 18.11
C ILE A 132 -1.59 7.02 17.86
N GLY A 133 -0.33 7.20 17.47
CA GLY A 133 0.24 8.52 17.17
C GLY A 133 -0.45 9.19 15.99
N HIS A 134 -0.71 8.45 14.92
CA HIS A 134 -1.43 8.94 13.75
C HIS A 134 -2.88 9.33 14.11
N ALA A 135 -3.62 8.45 14.78
CA ALA A 135 -4.99 8.74 15.21
C ALA A 135 -5.07 9.96 16.14
N VAL A 136 -4.10 10.13 17.06
CA VAL A 136 -4.01 11.32 17.92
C VAL A 136 -3.75 12.58 17.08
N ALA A 137 -2.81 12.52 16.13
CA ALA A 137 -2.52 13.66 15.27
C ALA A 137 -3.76 14.09 14.48
N LEU A 138 -4.39 13.16 13.76
CA LEU A 138 -5.55 13.47 12.91
C LEU A 138 -6.78 13.90 13.72
N SER A 139 -7.06 13.25 14.85
CA SER A 139 -8.16 13.66 15.72
C SER A 139 -7.94 15.05 16.32
N ASN A 140 -6.70 15.44 16.65
CA ASN A 140 -6.38 16.79 17.08
C ASN A 140 -6.61 17.83 15.98
N MET A 141 -6.33 17.51 14.71
CA MET A 141 -6.60 18.42 13.57
C MET A 141 -8.10 18.65 13.36
N LEU A 142 -8.92 17.63 13.60
CA LEU A 142 -10.38 17.65 13.45
C LEU A 142 -11.12 18.23 14.68
N GLY A 143 -10.47 18.20 15.85
CA GLY A 143 -11.01 18.70 17.11
C GLY A 143 -12.21 17.91 17.62
N ALA A 144 -13.17 18.60 18.24
CA ALA A 144 -14.32 17.96 18.91
C ALA A 144 -15.23 17.15 17.98
N LYS A 145 -15.15 17.37 16.67
CA LYS A 145 -15.93 16.66 15.64
C LYS A 145 -15.20 15.46 15.04
N ALA A 146 -13.99 15.15 15.51
CA ALA A 146 -13.27 13.96 15.06
C ALA A 146 -14.12 12.70 15.26
N PRO A 147 -14.30 11.86 14.21
CA PRO A 147 -14.88 10.54 14.36
C PRO A 147 -14.21 9.76 15.50
N LYS A 148 -15.00 8.94 16.19
CA LYS A 148 -14.53 7.98 17.18
C LYS A 148 -14.33 6.61 16.55
N GLN A 149 -13.47 5.80 17.16
CA GLN A 149 -13.20 4.44 16.69
C GLN A 149 -14.48 3.62 16.60
N CYS A 150 -14.61 2.88 15.51
CA CYS A 150 -15.76 2.01 15.23
C CYS A 150 -15.48 0.58 15.68
N THR A 151 -16.43 -0.31 15.43
CA THR A 151 -16.26 -1.76 15.57
C THR A 151 -16.07 -2.38 14.19
N TYR A 152 -15.20 -3.37 14.10
CA TYR A 152 -14.76 -3.94 12.83
C TYR A 152 -15.04 -5.45 12.77
N ARG A 153 -14.99 -5.99 11.55
CA ARG A 153 -15.01 -7.43 11.29
C ARG A 153 -13.89 -7.79 10.33
N TYR A 154 -13.34 -8.99 10.50
CA TYR A 154 -12.32 -9.53 9.62
C TYR A 154 -12.60 -11.03 9.41
N ASP A 155 -12.54 -11.48 8.16
CA ASP A 155 -13.00 -12.82 7.77
C ASP A 155 -11.87 -13.86 7.67
N PHE A 156 -10.62 -13.47 7.94
CA PHE A 156 -9.46 -14.38 7.93
C PHE A 156 -9.46 -15.38 9.10
N GLN A 157 -8.89 -16.56 8.85
CA GLN A 157 -8.82 -17.69 9.78
C GLN A 157 -7.39 -18.15 10.06
N THR A 158 -6.41 -17.69 9.29
CA THR A 158 -5.00 -18.08 9.43
C THR A 158 -4.06 -16.87 9.43
N VAL A 159 -2.83 -17.04 9.95
CA VAL A 159 -1.80 -15.97 9.92
C VAL A 159 -1.49 -15.51 8.49
N PRO A 160 -1.33 -16.38 7.48
CA PRO A 160 -1.16 -15.93 6.09
C PRO A 160 -2.31 -15.04 5.59
N GLU A 161 -3.57 -15.42 5.85
CA GLU A 161 -4.73 -14.63 5.45
C GLU A 161 -4.82 -13.29 6.20
N PHE A 162 -4.38 -13.25 7.47
CA PHE A 162 -4.24 -12.01 8.22
C PHE A 162 -3.18 -11.09 7.62
N VAL A 163 -2.01 -11.63 7.26
CA VAL A 163 -0.92 -10.87 6.65
C VAL A 163 -1.31 -10.33 5.27
N ASP A 164 -1.93 -11.14 4.41
CA ASP A 164 -2.47 -10.67 3.11
C ASP A 164 -3.52 -9.57 3.32
N PHE A 165 -4.43 -9.73 4.30
CA PHE A 165 -5.39 -8.68 4.60
C PHE A 165 -4.73 -7.38 5.07
N CYS A 166 -3.71 -7.43 5.94
CA CYS A 166 -2.94 -6.26 6.36
C CYS A 166 -2.22 -5.59 5.18
N GLN A 167 -1.59 -6.38 4.32
CA GLN A 167 -0.91 -5.90 3.11
C GLN A 167 -1.86 -5.13 2.19
N ARG A 168 -3.07 -5.66 2.01
CA ARG A 168 -4.09 -5.01 1.18
C ARG A 168 -4.63 -3.77 1.87
N LEU A 169 -4.93 -3.86 3.17
CA LEU A 169 -5.55 -2.79 3.94
C LEU A 169 -4.68 -1.54 4.03
N THR A 170 -3.40 -1.75 4.34
CA THR A 170 -2.41 -0.67 4.35
C THR A 170 -2.21 -0.09 2.95
N LYS A 171 -2.35 -0.88 1.87
CA LYS A 171 -2.26 -0.35 0.49
C LYS A 171 -3.36 0.64 0.15
N TRP A 172 -4.63 0.33 0.43
CA TRP A 172 -5.70 1.31 0.14
C TRP A 172 -5.71 2.47 1.12
N GLY A 173 -5.20 2.27 2.34
CA GLY A 173 -4.95 3.34 3.31
C GLY A 173 -3.95 4.36 2.77
N GLU A 174 -2.74 3.89 2.46
CA GLU A 174 -1.67 4.75 1.95
C GLU A 174 -2.09 5.47 0.67
N SER A 175 -2.69 4.71 -0.25
CA SER A 175 -3.06 5.22 -1.57
C SER A 175 -4.19 6.24 -1.47
N GLY A 176 -5.12 6.01 -0.53
CA GLY A 176 -6.21 6.93 -0.22
C GLY A 176 -5.69 8.32 0.13
N VAL A 177 -4.71 8.41 1.02
CA VAL A 177 -4.11 9.69 1.42
C VAL A 177 -3.28 10.31 0.30
N TYR A 178 -2.41 9.52 -0.37
CA TYR A 178 -1.59 10.03 -1.47
C TYR A 178 -2.42 10.69 -2.58
N GLY A 179 -3.66 10.23 -2.80
CA GLY A 179 -4.55 10.80 -3.81
C GLY A 179 -5.15 12.16 -3.50
N PHE A 180 -5.16 12.60 -2.23
CA PHE A 180 -5.69 13.92 -1.86
C PHE A 180 -4.70 14.82 -1.12
N LEU A 181 -3.55 14.29 -0.67
CA LEU A 181 -2.58 15.02 0.15
C LEU A 181 -2.18 16.38 -0.45
N ASN A 182 -1.93 16.40 -1.77
CA ASN A 182 -1.56 17.62 -2.49
C ASN A 182 -2.73 18.61 -2.70
N LEU A 183 -3.96 18.16 -2.48
CA LEU A 183 -5.19 18.94 -2.62
C LEU A 183 -5.67 19.57 -1.32
N LEU A 184 -5.10 19.19 -0.16
CA LEU A 184 -5.44 19.82 1.12
C LEU A 184 -5.16 21.32 1.09
N ASP A 185 -6.13 22.09 1.57
CA ASP A 185 -6.09 23.54 1.66
C ASP A 185 -5.08 23.98 2.72
N ASN A 186 -5.03 23.29 3.88
CA ASN A 186 -3.99 23.53 4.89
C ASN A 186 -2.71 22.71 4.63
N ARG A 187 -1.67 23.40 4.15
CA ARG A 187 -0.33 22.81 3.93
C ARG A 187 0.36 22.33 5.20
N ALA A 188 0.07 22.93 6.36
CA ALA A 188 0.67 22.49 7.62
C ALA A 188 0.07 21.14 8.06
N SER A 189 -1.25 20.96 7.94
CA SER A 189 -1.91 19.66 8.17
C SER A 189 -1.40 18.61 7.18
N ALA A 190 -1.31 18.98 5.89
CA ALA A 190 -0.75 18.10 4.86
C ALA A 190 0.70 17.67 5.18
N GLN A 191 1.52 18.54 5.78
CA GLN A 191 2.88 18.19 6.15
C GLN A 191 2.95 17.13 7.26
N ILE A 192 2.03 17.16 8.23
CA ILE A 192 1.97 16.12 9.27
C ILE A 192 1.42 14.81 8.67
N LEU A 193 0.37 14.90 7.85
CA LEU A 193 -0.18 13.73 7.16
C LEU A 193 0.85 13.09 6.21
N LEU A 194 1.71 13.88 5.57
CA LEU A 194 2.82 13.37 4.75
C LEU A 194 3.81 12.52 5.58
N GLN A 195 4.06 12.90 6.84
CA GLN A 195 4.97 12.16 7.72
C GLN A 195 4.36 10.85 8.20
N SER A 196 3.06 10.83 8.52
CA SER A 196 2.36 9.58 8.88
C SER A 196 2.24 8.64 7.69
N ILE A 197 1.81 9.15 6.53
CA ILE A 197 1.56 8.30 5.36
C ILE A 197 2.84 7.64 4.81
N THR A 198 3.98 8.32 4.93
CA THR A 198 5.29 7.73 4.59
C THR A 198 5.64 6.58 5.54
N THR A 199 5.12 6.59 6.76
CA THR A 199 5.24 5.47 7.70
C THR A 199 4.30 4.33 7.31
N GLU A 200 3.04 4.60 6.97
CA GLU A 200 2.09 3.59 6.46
C GLU A 200 2.63 2.84 5.24
N ALA A 201 3.29 3.54 4.30
CA ALA A 201 3.95 2.90 3.17
C ALA A 201 5.03 1.88 3.58
N ARG A 202 5.74 2.16 4.67
CA ARG A 202 6.72 1.23 5.23
C ARG A 202 6.06 0.03 5.92
N GLN A 203 4.86 0.22 6.47
CA GLN A 203 4.09 -0.88 7.06
C GLN A 203 3.56 -1.81 5.98
N GLN A 204 3.02 -1.23 4.89
CA GLN A 204 2.60 -1.99 3.70
C GLN A 204 3.78 -2.81 3.14
N TYR A 205 4.93 -2.17 2.97
CA TYR A 205 6.21 -2.82 2.62
C TYR A 205 6.52 -4.01 3.54
N THR A 206 6.40 -3.82 4.85
CA THR A 206 6.67 -4.88 5.83
C THR A 206 5.67 -6.04 5.71
N PHE A 207 4.38 -5.77 5.51
CA PHE A 207 3.40 -6.84 5.31
C PHE A 207 3.65 -7.61 4.02
N ARG A 208 4.13 -6.96 2.95
CA ARG A 208 4.60 -7.67 1.75
C ARG A 208 5.78 -8.62 2.06
N GLN A 209 6.73 -8.18 2.89
CA GLN A 209 7.84 -9.04 3.34
C GLN A 209 7.33 -10.25 4.14
N PHE A 210 6.37 -10.03 5.06
CA PHE A 210 5.76 -11.08 5.86
C PHE A 210 4.89 -12.04 5.03
N GLU A 211 4.37 -11.60 3.90
CA GLU A 211 3.64 -12.46 2.97
C GLU A 211 4.58 -13.29 2.08
N GLY A 212 5.83 -12.84 1.91
CA GLY A 212 6.80 -13.44 0.99
C GLY A 212 6.76 -12.85 -0.42
N LEU A 213 6.19 -11.65 -0.59
CA LEU A 213 6.18 -10.89 -1.84
C LEU A 213 7.42 -9.98 -1.95
N PHE A 214 7.78 -9.53 -3.15
CA PHE A 214 8.83 -8.53 -3.28
C PHE A 214 8.36 -7.20 -2.67
N PRO A 215 9.15 -6.52 -1.84
CA PRO A 215 8.57 -5.51 -0.97
C PRO A 215 8.48 -4.11 -1.60
N MET A 216 9.18 -3.82 -2.73
CA MET A 216 9.11 -2.53 -3.46
C MET A 216 9.14 -2.71 -4.98
N PRO A 217 8.13 -3.34 -5.60
CA PRO A 217 8.12 -3.59 -7.05
C PRO A 217 7.84 -2.34 -7.90
N GLU A 218 7.32 -1.25 -7.31
CA GLU A 218 7.05 0.05 -7.92
C GLU A 218 8.13 1.12 -7.66
N TRP A 219 8.10 2.19 -8.47
CA TRP A 219 8.99 3.34 -8.27
C TRP A 219 8.28 4.53 -7.60
N PHE A 220 6.95 4.58 -7.67
CA PHE A 220 6.14 5.67 -7.14
C PHE A 220 4.85 5.14 -6.54
N GLU A 221 4.44 5.67 -5.40
CA GLU A 221 3.19 5.27 -4.77
C GLU A 221 1.97 5.77 -5.54
N THR A 222 0.94 4.93 -5.58
CA THR A 222 -0.29 5.20 -6.31
C THR A 222 -1.25 5.99 -5.42
N GLY A 223 -1.83 7.07 -5.93
CA GLY A 223 -2.90 7.80 -5.24
C GLY A 223 -4.30 7.33 -5.65
N LEU A 224 -5.28 7.41 -4.74
CA LEU A 224 -6.69 7.10 -4.97
C LEU A 224 -7.62 8.26 -4.61
N PRO A 225 -8.76 8.43 -5.30
CA PRO A 225 -9.82 9.31 -4.81
C PRO A 225 -10.35 8.87 -3.44
N GLN A 226 -10.76 9.82 -2.60
CA GLN A 226 -11.33 9.54 -1.28
C GLN A 226 -12.53 8.58 -1.35
N SER A 227 -13.40 8.75 -2.35
CA SER A 227 -14.53 7.84 -2.59
C SER A 227 -14.12 6.40 -2.85
N TRP A 228 -12.95 6.18 -3.45
CA TRP A 228 -12.42 4.84 -3.72
C TRP A 228 -11.89 4.20 -2.44
N ALA A 229 -11.07 4.93 -1.68
CA ALA A 229 -10.60 4.47 -0.38
C ALA A 229 -11.77 4.17 0.57
N TRP A 230 -12.78 5.04 0.63
CA TRP A 230 -13.98 4.80 1.43
C TRP A 230 -14.82 3.61 0.95
N THR A 231 -14.90 3.39 -0.37
CA THR A 231 -15.56 2.20 -0.95
C THR A 231 -14.88 0.90 -0.50
N LEU A 232 -13.55 0.89 -0.38
CA LEU A 232 -12.77 -0.28 0.06
C LEU A 232 -12.79 -0.49 1.58
N LEU A 233 -12.77 0.59 2.36
CA LEU A 233 -12.68 0.53 3.83
C LEU A 233 -14.04 0.28 4.50
N SER A 234 -15.10 0.97 4.05
CA SER A 234 -16.41 0.92 4.71
C SER A 234 -17.06 -0.47 4.86
N PRO A 235 -16.86 -1.47 3.97
CA PRO A 235 -17.39 -2.82 4.17
C PRO A 235 -16.94 -3.50 5.47
N TRP A 236 -15.77 -3.14 5.99
CA TRP A 236 -15.14 -3.77 7.16
C TRP A 236 -15.59 -3.18 8.49
N ILE A 237 -16.36 -2.09 8.45
CA ILE A 237 -16.92 -1.45 9.64
C ILE A 237 -18.31 -2.01 9.92
N VAL A 238 -18.51 -2.56 11.12
CA VAL A 238 -19.79 -3.11 11.58
C VAL A 238 -20.72 -2.01 12.09
N SER A 239 -20.22 -1.17 12.99
CA SER A 239 -20.97 -0.05 13.56
C SER A 239 -20.02 1.00 14.13
N CYS A 240 -20.47 2.26 14.18
CA CYS A 240 -19.73 3.37 14.79
C CYS A 240 -20.55 4.00 15.92
N PRO A 241 -19.92 4.71 16.86
CA PRO A 241 -20.63 5.51 17.86
C PRO A 241 -21.62 6.48 17.22
N GLU A 242 -22.78 6.70 17.85
CA GLU A 242 -23.89 7.49 17.28
C GLU A 242 -23.52 8.96 17.01
N GLU A 243 -22.53 9.49 17.74
CA GLU A 243 -22.01 10.83 17.53
C GLU A 243 -21.21 10.99 16.23
N ASN A 244 -20.73 9.90 15.64
CA ASN A 244 -19.96 9.96 14.40
C ASN A 244 -20.82 10.43 13.24
N GLN A 245 -20.30 11.40 12.48
CA GLN A 245 -20.97 11.92 11.31
C GLN A 245 -20.60 11.11 10.06
N PRO A 246 -21.55 10.88 9.13
CA PRO A 246 -21.24 10.26 7.85
C PRO A 246 -20.20 11.05 7.05
N LEU A 247 -19.30 10.34 6.38
CA LEU A 247 -18.37 10.97 5.44
C LEU A 247 -19.10 11.43 4.16
N ALA A 248 -18.62 12.52 3.57
CA ALA A 248 -19.19 13.12 2.36
C ALA A 248 -18.84 12.36 1.06
N TRP A 249 -18.18 11.20 1.16
CA TRP A 249 -17.70 10.43 0.03
C TRP A 249 -18.73 9.42 -0.44
N ASP A 250 -19.09 9.47 -1.71
CA ASP A 250 -19.89 8.42 -2.33
C ASP A 250 -19.15 7.08 -2.31
N ILE A 251 -19.93 6.01 -2.28
CA ILE A 251 -19.44 4.65 -2.47
C ILE A 251 -20.00 4.06 -3.77
N TYR A 252 -19.24 3.15 -4.37
CA TYR A 252 -19.54 2.59 -5.68
C TYR A 252 -19.87 1.10 -5.59
N PRO A 253 -20.56 0.53 -6.59
CA PRO A 253 -20.83 -0.91 -6.63
C PRO A 253 -19.53 -1.72 -6.58
N ALA A 254 -19.51 -2.81 -5.82
CA ALA A 254 -18.32 -3.64 -5.69
C ALA A 254 -17.94 -4.25 -7.05
N LEU A 255 -16.64 -4.22 -7.34
CA LEU A 255 -16.02 -4.93 -8.46
C LEU A 255 -15.25 -6.12 -7.91
N LYS A 256 -15.39 -7.27 -8.57
CA LYS A 256 -14.66 -8.51 -8.23
C LYS A 256 -13.81 -8.92 -9.40
N TRP A 257 -12.54 -9.17 -9.13
CA TRP A 257 -11.62 -9.82 -10.06
C TRP A 257 -11.70 -11.34 -9.82
N LEU A 258 -12.31 -12.06 -10.77
CA LEU A 258 -12.70 -13.46 -10.57
C LEU A 258 -11.55 -14.45 -10.74
N ASN A 259 -10.45 -14.03 -11.37
CA ASN A 259 -9.26 -14.83 -11.60
C ASN A 259 -8.01 -14.13 -11.06
N GLU A 260 -8.14 -13.52 -9.88
CA GLU A 260 -7.02 -13.01 -9.09
C GLU A 260 -6.03 -14.13 -8.75
N PRO A 261 -4.70 -13.92 -8.89
CA PRO A 261 -3.70 -14.87 -8.45
C PRO A 261 -3.69 -14.99 -6.93
N ASP A 262 -3.32 -16.17 -6.45
CA ASP A 262 -3.16 -16.43 -5.02
C ASP A 262 -1.79 -15.92 -4.54
N ALA A 263 -1.77 -14.70 -3.98
CA ALA A 263 -0.57 -14.05 -3.47
C ALA A 263 0.07 -14.82 -2.30
N ILE A 264 -0.75 -15.41 -1.42
CA ILE A 264 -0.29 -16.26 -0.32
C ILE A 264 0.45 -17.50 -0.86
N ALA A 265 -0.11 -18.17 -1.87
CA ALA A 265 0.54 -19.31 -2.51
C ALA A 265 1.83 -18.91 -3.23
N ALA A 266 1.86 -17.75 -3.87
CA ALA A 266 3.05 -17.22 -4.53
C ALA A 266 4.16 -16.90 -3.53
N GLY A 267 3.85 -16.22 -2.42
CA GLY A 267 4.80 -15.92 -1.34
C GLY A 267 5.34 -17.18 -0.69
N LYS A 268 4.47 -18.17 -0.42
CA LYS A 268 4.89 -19.49 0.06
C LYS A 268 5.84 -20.20 -0.92
N ALA A 269 5.54 -20.16 -2.23
CA ALA A 269 6.39 -20.76 -3.24
C ALA A 269 7.77 -20.09 -3.33
N ALA A 270 7.88 -18.83 -2.92
CA ALA A 270 9.13 -18.07 -2.85
C ALA A 270 9.94 -18.30 -1.56
N GLY A 271 9.43 -19.13 -0.64
CA GLY A 271 10.08 -19.44 0.63
C GLY A 271 9.42 -18.82 1.85
N GLY A 272 8.29 -18.12 1.69
CA GLY A 272 7.57 -17.47 2.78
C GLY A 272 8.18 -16.12 3.20
N PRO A 273 7.96 -15.69 4.46
CA PRO A 273 8.47 -14.42 4.97
C PRO A 273 9.97 -14.24 4.70
N SER A 274 10.34 -13.09 4.14
CA SER A 274 11.74 -12.78 3.83
C SER A 274 11.97 -11.28 3.70
N ILE A 275 13.21 -10.83 3.99
CA ILE A 275 13.60 -9.42 3.75
C ILE A 275 13.42 -9.05 2.27
N SER A 276 13.69 -9.99 1.37
CA SER A 276 13.48 -9.82 -0.07
C SER A 276 13.50 -11.18 -0.78
N ASN A 277 12.90 -11.21 -1.96
CA ASN A 277 12.84 -12.35 -2.88
C ASN A 277 12.82 -11.83 -4.34
N ASN A 278 12.44 -12.66 -5.31
CA ASN A 278 12.35 -12.26 -6.72
C ASN A 278 10.92 -12.40 -7.30
N VAL A 279 9.90 -12.43 -6.43
CA VAL A 279 8.48 -12.40 -6.83
C VAL A 279 8.06 -10.95 -7.04
N THR A 280 8.43 -10.41 -8.20
CA THR A 280 8.18 -8.99 -8.56
C THR A 280 6.89 -8.79 -9.36
N ALA A 281 6.25 -9.89 -9.78
CA ALA A 281 5.03 -9.89 -10.57
C ALA A 281 4.22 -11.18 -10.30
N LEU A 282 2.93 -11.01 -10.03
CA LEU A 282 1.91 -12.06 -9.95
C LEU A 282 1.09 -12.12 -11.25
N THR A 283 1.16 -11.07 -12.07
CA THR A 283 0.43 -10.91 -13.31
C THR A 283 1.36 -10.43 -14.44
N HIS A 284 0.86 -10.41 -15.68
CA HIS A 284 1.65 -9.97 -16.82
C HIS A 284 0.80 -9.20 -17.84
N ALA A 285 1.47 -8.35 -18.62
CA ALA A 285 0.83 -7.61 -19.71
C ALA A 285 0.11 -8.56 -20.68
N GLY A 286 -1.13 -8.20 -21.07
CA GLY A 286 -1.96 -9.00 -21.96
C GLY A 286 -2.74 -10.14 -21.28
N GLN A 287 -2.49 -10.40 -19.99
CA GLN A 287 -3.27 -11.35 -19.19
C GLN A 287 -4.76 -10.99 -19.25
N GLU A 288 -5.60 -11.98 -19.49
CA GLU A 288 -7.05 -11.82 -19.50
C GLU A 288 -7.58 -11.80 -18.06
N ASN A 289 -8.28 -10.74 -17.71
CA ASN A 289 -8.89 -10.53 -16.40
C ASN A 289 -10.40 -10.62 -16.52
N LEU A 290 -11.00 -11.44 -15.67
CA LEU A 290 -12.43 -11.69 -15.61
C LEU A 290 -13.00 -10.83 -14.48
N PHE A 291 -13.98 -9.99 -14.81
CA PHE A 291 -14.62 -9.12 -13.84
C PHE A 291 -16.09 -9.48 -13.66
N SER A 292 -16.58 -9.34 -12.43
CA SER A 292 -18.01 -9.22 -12.17
C SER A 292 -18.28 -8.03 -11.24
N TRP A 293 -19.46 -7.43 -11.33
CA TRP A 293 -19.80 -6.29 -10.49
C TRP A 293 -21.24 -6.32 -9.99
N ASP A 294 -21.47 -5.54 -8.94
CA ASP A 294 -22.78 -5.37 -8.32
C ASP A 294 -23.63 -4.30 -9.02
N GLU A 295 -24.96 -4.35 -8.82
CA GLU A 295 -25.82 -3.20 -9.13
C GLU A 295 -25.60 -2.05 -8.14
N PRO A 296 -25.83 -0.79 -8.58
CA PRO A 296 -25.99 0.32 -7.65
C PRO A 296 -27.21 0.10 -6.74
N GLY A 297 -27.15 0.68 -5.54
CA GLY A 297 -28.23 0.69 -4.57
C GLY A 297 -28.02 -0.24 -3.36
N LYS A 298 -26.96 -1.06 -3.35
CA LYS A 298 -26.61 -1.88 -2.18
C LYS A 298 -26.22 -0.99 -1.00
N ILE A 299 -26.70 -1.35 0.19
CA ILE A 299 -26.36 -0.66 1.43
C ILE A 299 -25.03 -1.19 1.94
N GLN A 300 -24.11 -0.29 2.28
CA GLN A 300 -22.77 -0.63 2.77
C GLN A 300 -22.30 0.38 3.82
N GLY A 301 -21.44 -0.08 4.71
CA GLY A 301 -20.74 0.75 5.69
C GLY A 301 -21.59 1.11 6.91
N PRO A 302 -20.95 1.78 7.89
CA PRO A 302 -21.56 2.06 9.19
C PRO A 302 -22.69 3.10 9.09
N TYR A 303 -22.65 3.95 8.07
CA TYR A 303 -23.62 5.01 7.81
C TYR A 303 -24.73 4.61 6.84
N ARG A 304 -24.85 3.31 6.52
CA ARG A 304 -25.89 2.75 5.63
C ARG A 304 -25.96 3.47 4.27
N GLN A 305 -24.82 3.84 3.71
CA GLN A 305 -24.74 4.50 2.42
C GLN A 305 -25.16 3.52 1.31
N LYS A 306 -25.76 4.05 0.25
CA LYS A 306 -26.10 3.26 -0.94
C LYS A 306 -25.02 3.42 -2.00
N THR A 307 -24.55 2.32 -2.55
CA THR A 307 -23.68 2.32 -3.72
C THR A 307 -24.36 3.04 -4.89
N ARG A 308 -23.61 3.80 -5.67
CA ARG A 308 -24.14 4.54 -6.82
C ARG A 308 -23.14 4.63 -7.97
N THR A 309 -23.66 4.90 -9.15
CA THR A 309 -22.87 5.32 -10.32
C THR A 309 -23.47 6.60 -10.87
N TYR A 310 -22.63 7.46 -11.47
CA TYR A 310 -23.04 8.69 -12.15
C TYR A 310 -23.16 8.51 -13.67
N THR A 311 -23.00 7.28 -14.15
CA THR A 311 -22.98 6.91 -15.56
C THR A 311 -24.29 6.23 -15.98
N SER A 312 -24.39 5.85 -17.25
CA SER A 312 -25.48 4.99 -17.75
C SER A 312 -25.48 3.56 -17.14
N GLY A 313 -24.43 3.19 -16.40
CA GLY A 313 -24.26 1.87 -15.79
C GLY A 313 -23.61 0.83 -16.70
N THR A 314 -23.43 1.11 -17.99
CA THR A 314 -22.74 0.22 -18.93
C THR A 314 -21.24 0.53 -18.96
N PRO A 315 -20.36 -0.37 -18.48
CA PRO A 315 -18.94 -0.14 -18.51
C PRO A 315 -18.36 -0.39 -19.91
N LYS A 316 -17.36 0.39 -20.28
CA LYS A 316 -16.65 0.29 -21.57
C LYS A 316 -15.17 -0.01 -21.41
N PHE A 317 -14.56 0.43 -20.30
CA PHE A 317 -13.14 0.28 -20.06
C PHE A 317 -12.86 -0.28 -18.67
N ALA A 318 -11.78 -1.04 -18.54
CA ALA A 318 -11.11 -1.27 -17.27
C ALA A 318 -10.01 -0.22 -17.08
N ALA A 319 -10.13 0.58 -16.03
CA ALA A 319 -9.22 1.65 -15.65
C ALA A 319 -8.25 1.15 -14.58
N TYR A 320 -6.98 0.98 -14.93
CA TYR A 320 -5.89 0.58 -14.04
C TYR A 320 -5.18 1.83 -13.53
N VAL A 321 -5.44 2.21 -12.29
CA VAL A 321 -4.81 3.35 -11.62
C VAL A 321 -3.49 2.87 -11.02
N SER A 322 -2.38 3.38 -11.53
CA SER A 322 -1.03 2.97 -11.14
C SER A 322 -0.05 4.14 -11.20
N GLN A 323 0.73 4.32 -10.15
CA GLN A 323 1.84 5.27 -10.03
C GLN A 323 1.43 6.70 -10.47
N PHE A 324 1.66 7.06 -11.73
CA PHE A 324 1.43 8.41 -12.25
C PHE A 324 0.16 8.62 -13.05
N ASN A 325 -0.51 7.58 -13.53
CA ASN A 325 -1.65 7.79 -14.42
C ASN A 325 -2.64 6.62 -14.39
N VAL A 326 -3.70 6.79 -15.17
CA VAL A 326 -4.69 5.75 -15.39
C VAL A 326 -4.47 5.16 -16.77
N SER A 327 -4.30 3.85 -16.82
CA SER A 327 -4.18 3.09 -18.05
C SER A 327 -5.48 2.34 -18.32
N TYR A 328 -6.00 2.47 -19.53
CA TYR A 328 -7.29 1.90 -19.89
C TYR A 328 -7.13 0.75 -20.87
N THR A 329 -8.03 -0.22 -20.77
CA THR A 329 -8.23 -1.25 -21.78
C THR A 329 -9.71 -1.42 -22.04
N GLU A 330 -10.07 -1.64 -23.31
CA GLU A 330 -11.46 -1.88 -23.69
C GLU A 330 -11.97 -3.17 -23.07
N LEU A 331 -13.20 -3.12 -22.57
CA LEU A 331 -13.92 -4.32 -22.13
C LEU A 331 -14.49 -5.07 -23.32
N TYR A 332 -14.45 -6.39 -23.25
CA TYR A 332 -15.10 -7.29 -24.18
C TYR A 332 -15.88 -8.35 -23.42
N ASP A 333 -16.72 -9.11 -24.13
CA ASP A 333 -17.66 -10.07 -23.54
C ASP A 333 -18.51 -9.46 -22.40
N VAL A 334 -18.97 -8.21 -22.60
CA VAL A 334 -19.77 -7.49 -21.61
C VAL A 334 -21.19 -8.05 -21.59
N ASP A 335 -21.56 -8.70 -20.49
CA ASP A 335 -22.91 -9.16 -20.21
C ASP A 335 -23.51 -8.30 -19.09
N MET A 336 -24.48 -7.44 -19.43
CA MET A 336 -25.15 -6.56 -18.49
C MET A 336 -26.17 -7.27 -17.58
N ASN A 337 -26.65 -8.46 -17.97
CA ASN A 337 -27.56 -9.25 -17.15
C ASN A 337 -26.79 -10.00 -16.08
N ALA A 338 -25.70 -10.67 -16.49
CA ALA A 338 -24.79 -11.36 -15.56
C ALA A 338 -23.86 -10.38 -14.81
N ARG A 339 -23.70 -9.16 -15.32
CA ARG A 339 -22.72 -8.15 -14.87
C ARG A 339 -21.31 -8.73 -14.84
N THR A 340 -20.91 -9.27 -16.00
CA THR A 340 -19.57 -9.79 -16.23
C THR A 340 -18.95 -9.14 -17.45
N ALA A 341 -17.63 -9.01 -17.44
CA ALA A 341 -16.86 -8.50 -18.56
C ALA A 341 -15.42 -9.01 -18.47
N LYS A 342 -14.69 -8.89 -19.57
CA LYS A 342 -13.27 -9.22 -19.62
C LYS A 342 -12.47 -8.01 -20.07
N ALA A 343 -11.24 -7.91 -19.59
CA ALA A 343 -10.25 -6.95 -20.07
C ALA A 343 -8.88 -7.62 -20.15
N ARG A 344 -7.97 -7.06 -20.94
CA ARG A 344 -6.55 -7.47 -20.89
C ARG A 344 -5.78 -6.49 -20.02
N GLN A 345 -4.88 -6.96 -19.17
CA GLN A 345 -3.99 -6.07 -18.42
C GLN A 345 -3.17 -5.20 -19.41
N PRO A 346 -3.12 -3.87 -19.23
CA PRO A 346 -2.30 -3.01 -20.08
C PRO A 346 -0.82 -3.33 -19.89
N GLY A 347 -0.07 -3.27 -21.00
CA GLY A 347 1.39 -3.35 -20.98
C GLY A 347 2.04 -1.97 -20.83
N GLY A 348 3.37 -1.97 -20.88
CA GLY A 348 4.18 -0.75 -20.84
C GLY A 348 5.01 -0.62 -19.56
N THR A 349 5.73 0.48 -19.47
CA THR A 349 6.63 0.82 -18.37
C THR A 349 6.46 2.28 -17.98
N VAL A 350 6.77 2.63 -16.73
CA VAL A 350 6.66 4.02 -16.24
C VAL A 350 7.59 4.96 -17.00
N TYR A 351 8.79 4.46 -17.30
CA TYR A 351 9.78 5.11 -18.15
C TYR A 351 10.35 4.07 -19.13
N PRO A 352 11.03 4.47 -20.23
CA PRO A 352 11.61 3.52 -21.19
C PRO A 352 12.53 2.45 -20.58
N GLN A 353 13.15 2.72 -19.43
CA GLN A 353 13.98 1.79 -18.65
C GLN A 353 13.42 1.57 -17.23
N GLY A 354 12.12 1.80 -17.06
CA GLY A 354 11.41 1.72 -15.78
C GLY A 354 10.74 0.38 -15.51
N PRO A 355 10.07 0.25 -14.36
CA PRO A 355 9.32 -0.94 -13.99
C PRO A 355 8.09 -1.06 -14.89
N SER A 356 7.46 -2.24 -14.89
CA SER A 356 6.18 -2.42 -15.57
C SER A 356 5.15 -1.44 -15.02
N LEU A 357 4.27 -0.98 -15.90
CA LEU A 357 3.20 -0.04 -15.56
C LEU A 357 2.22 -0.62 -14.55
N VAL A 358 1.93 -1.92 -14.65
CA VAL A 358 1.07 -2.64 -13.70
C VAL A 358 1.96 -3.62 -12.93
N ASN A 359 2.30 -3.22 -11.71
CA ASN A 359 3.17 -3.89 -10.76
C ASN A 359 2.68 -3.59 -9.33
N SER A 360 3.23 -4.26 -8.32
CA SER A 360 2.75 -4.10 -6.93
C SER A 360 1.25 -4.39 -6.80
N THR A 361 0.58 -3.71 -5.89
CA THR A 361 -0.86 -3.64 -5.78
C THR A 361 -1.36 -2.33 -6.39
N VAL A 362 -2.14 -2.43 -7.46
CA VAL A 362 -2.81 -1.29 -8.13
C VAL A 362 -4.32 -1.39 -7.93
N PHE A 363 -5.07 -0.44 -8.50
CA PHE A 363 -6.52 -0.41 -8.38
C PHE A 363 -7.19 -0.41 -9.74
N VAL A 364 -8.23 -1.23 -9.88
CA VAL A 364 -9.01 -1.33 -11.10
C VAL A 364 -10.44 -0.85 -10.85
N ALA A 365 -10.96 -0.01 -11.73
CA ALA A 365 -12.39 0.29 -11.78
C ALA A 365 -12.93 0.10 -13.19
N LEU A 366 -14.21 -0.21 -13.31
CA LEU A 366 -14.90 -0.20 -14.60
C LEU A 366 -15.46 1.19 -14.87
N THR A 367 -15.13 1.76 -16.03
CA THR A 367 -15.52 3.13 -16.39
C THR A 367 -16.26 3.21 -17.72
N ASP A 368 -17.04 4.27 -17.92
CA ASP A 368 -17.76 4.55 -19.18
C ASP A 368 -16.94 5.37 -20.18
N THR A 369 -15.83 5.96 -19.75
CA THR A 369 -14.85 6.70 -20.55
C THR A 369 -13.41 6.30 -20.20
N ASP A 370 -12.49 6.57 -21.12
CA ASP A 370 -11.04 6.39 -21.01
C ASP A 370 -10.31 7.72 -20.79
N THR A 371 -10.96 8.67 -20.11
CA THR A 371 -10.43 10.02 -19.90
C THR A 371 -9.07 9.97 -19.20
N PHE A 372 -8.07 10.65 -19.77
CA PHE A 372 -6.74 10.71 -19.18
C PHE A 372 -6.73 11.48 -17.86
N TYR A 373 -6.24 10.84 -16.80
CA TYR A 373 -6.04 11.44 -15.49
C TYR A 373 -4.60 11.30 -15.01
N THR A 374 -4.21 12.23 -14.16
CA THR A 374 -2.94 12.34 -13.44
C THR A 374 -3.23 12.41 -11.94
N PRO A 375 -2.23 12.32 -11.05
CA PRO A 375 -2.49 12.34 -9.61
C PRO A 375 -3.19 13.64 -9.17
N ALA A 376 -2.94 14.75 -9.87
CA ALA A 376 -3.52 16.05 -9.55
C ALA A 376 -5.02 16.19 -9.89
N ASN A 377 -5.57 15.35 -10.77
CA ASN A 377 -6.97 15.44 -11.20
C ASN A 377 -7.72 14.10 -11.19
N LEU A 378 -7.13 13.06 -10.56
CA LEU A 378 -7.67 11.71 -10.54
C LEU A 378 -9.09 11.64 -9.97
N SER A 379 -9.43 12.45 -8.96
CA SER A 379 -10.77 12.45 -8.36
C SER A 379 -11.91 12.77 -9.33
N LEU A 380 -11.63 13.30 -10.52
CA LEU A 380 -12.62 13.47 -11.58
C LEU A 380 -13.12 12.13 -12.15
N ILE A 381 -12.35 11.03 -12.03
CA ILE A 381 -12.74 9.68 -12.46
C ILE A 381 -14.02 9.19 -11.77
N ASN A 382 -14.30 9.69 -10.57
CA ASN A 382 -15.49 9.36 -9.77
C ASN A 382 -16.81 9.49 -10.55
N LYS A 383 -16.90 10.45 -11.48
CA LYS A 383 -18.11 10.65 -12.31
C LYS A 383 -18.27 9.61 -13.43
N HIS A 384 -17.23 8.82 -13.67
CA HIS A 384 -17.15 7.83 -14.74
C HIS A 384 -17.11 6.39 -14.21
N VAL A 385 -17.09 6.18 -12.90
CA VAL A 385 -17.09 4.84 -12.30
C VAL A 385 -18.46 4.19 -12.43
N VAL A 386 -18.48 3.02 -13.07
CA VAL A 386 -19.61 2.09 -13.10
C VAL A 386 -19.56 1.18 -11.88
N ALA A 387 -18.40 0.59 -11.60
CA ALA A 387 -18.15 -0.27 -10.45
C ALA A 387 -16.66 -0.28 -10.08
N GLY A 388 -16.38 -0.51 -8.80
CA GLY A 388 -15.03 -0.54 -8.23
C GLY A 388 -14.77 0.59 -7.24
N PRO A 389 -13.53 0.79 -6.80
CA PRO A 389 -12.37 0.00 -7.23
C PRO A 389 -12.41 -1.44 -6.71
N ALA A 390 -11.66 -2.30 -7.40
CA ALA A 390 -11.12 -3.54 -6.86
C ALA A 390 -9.61 -3.35 -6.65
N ILE A 391 -9.08 -4.03 -5.65
CA ILE A 391 -7.63 -4.20 -5.48
C ILE A 391 -7.15 -5.16 -6.57
N TYR A 392 -6.01 -4.86 -7.18
CA TYR A 392 -5.38 -5.68 -8.19
C TYR A 392 -3.92 -5.90 -7.80
N GLN A 393 -3.64 -7.03 -7.11
CA GLN A 393 -2.30 -7.45 -6.75
C GLN A 393 -1.57 -7.98 -8.00
N ALA A 394 -0.91 -7.06 -8.71
CA ALA A 394 -0.15 -7.35 -9.93
C ALA A 394 1.23 -7.94 -9.66
N GLY A 395 1.80 -7.74 -8.47
CA GLY A 395 3.16 -8.13 -8.11
C GLY A 395 3.47 -8.06 -6.64
#